data_AF-A0A926X929-F1
#
_entry.id   AF-A0A926X929-F1
#
_cell.length_a   1.000
_cell.length_b   1.000
_cell.length_c   1.000
_cell.angle_alpha   90.00
_cell.angle_beta   90.00
_cell.angle_gamma   90.00
#
_symmetry.space_group_name_H-M   'P 1'
#
loop_
_entity.id
_entity.type
_entity.pdbx_description
1 polymer ?
#
loop_
_entity_poly.entity_id
_entity_poly.type
_entity_poly.pdbx_seq_one_letter_code
_entity_poly.pdbx_strand_id
1 'polypeptide(L)'
;MTHFSTRIGLVTLLLLTGATGAIAPAVADSHASSSTVNAQLIANARVLHVNPVLGQDNPSYGESTNAPLRTITYALQRAGSNTVIQLAPGSYTRDTGEIFPLVLRSGVSLRGDAANKGQTVLIIGSGEYVSPTFARQNVTIRALEDSELIGVTVTNPNTRGTAVWVESTDPVIRHNTFSNSLRDGIFVSGTGTPRIEDNIFTRNDGNGIAVVRESRGEIRGNVFEDTGFGIAVGDNAAPVIANNQILSNVDGVVVSNAARPTLRNNVIQDNTRDGVVAIANALPDLGTAEDSGSNVIRNNGRYDLYNATRNNTLYSIGNDIDTARISGLVEFVASNTPPSVFTDVRGHWAQAYIDALATRGIINGFPDGTFRPDAPVTRAQFAAIINKAFTPSPKRSEINFVDVRSDFWGRQAIQSAYQGQFLSGYPGQLFQPEQRIPRVQVVVSLASGLELSTNEVGTINRYQDASQIPNWAVGAIAAATRQNIIVNYPVANRLNPNREATRAEVAAFVYQALVRAGQADPIPSPYIVSP
;
A
#
# COMPACT_ATOMS: atom_id res chain seq x y z
N MET A 1 23.60 55.28 -7.26
CA MET A 1 24.79 55.71 -6.48
C MET A 1 24.32 55.96 -5.05
N THR A 2 25.01 55.32 -4.10
CA THR A 2 25.04 55.51 -2.64
C THR A 2 24.10 56.54 -2.01
N HIS A 3 23.34 56.15 -0.98
CA HIS A 3 23.66 56.50 0.42
C HIS A 3 22.62 55.95 1.42
N PHE A 4 23.14 55.26 2.45
CA PHE A 4 22.50 55.07 3.75
C PHE A 4 22.37 56.42 4.47
N SER A 5 21.26 56.65 5.18
CA SER A 5 21.25 57.56 6.34
C SER A 5 20.21 57.12 7.37
N THR A 6 20.71 56.76 8.54
CA THR A 6 20.01 56.60 9.83
C THR A 6 19.56 57.97 10.35
N ARG A 7 18.40 58.04 11.02
CA ARG A 7 18.13 59.02 12.07
C ARG A 7 17.34 58.41 13.23
N ILE A 8 17.91 58.60 14.42
CA ILE A 8 17.39 58.33 15.75
C ILE A 8 16.48 59.51 16.16
N GLY A 9 15.39 59.20 16.87
CA GLY A 9 14.56 60.17 17.60
C GLY A 9 14.09 59.54 18.91
N LEU A 10 14.53 60.12 20.02
CA LEU A 10 14.39 59.66 21.41
C LEU A 10 13.16 60.31 22.08
N VAL A 11 12.95 59.97 23.36
CA VAL A 11 12.14 60.61 24.43
C VAL A 11 10.62 60.28 24.40
N THR A 12 9.90 59.89 25.48
CA THR A 12 10.09 60.06 26.93
C THR A 12 9.25 59.05 27.72
N LEU A 13 9.81 58.64 28.86
CA LEU A 13 9.26 57.80 29.93
C LEU A 13 8.37 58.64 30.88
N LEU A 14 7.20 58.13 31.28
CA LEU A 14 6.53 58.57 32.51
C LEU A 14 5.99 57.35 33.26
N LEU A 15 6.57 57.09 34.43
CA LEU A 15 6.14 56.13 35.46
C LEU A 15 5.62 56.96 36.63
N LEU A 16 4.52 56.52 37.28
CA LEU A 16 4.42 56.32 38.73
C LEU A 16 2.97 55.96 39.15
N THR A 17 2.87 54.77 39.77
CA THR A 17 2.07 54.39 40.99
C THR A 17 0.55 54.57 41.00
N GLY A 18 -0.28 53.67 41.51
CA GLY A 18 -0.10 52.40 42.23
C GLY A 18 -1.36 52.09 43.07
N ALA A 19 -1.74 50.80 43.14
CA ALA A 19 -2.64 50.12 44.10
C ALA A 19 -4.13 50.55 44.17
N THR A 20 -5.16 49.70 44.33
CA THR A 20 -5.37 48.24 44.52
C THR A 20 -6.88 47.99 44.45
N GLY A 21 -7.35 46.83 43.95
CA GLY A 21 -8.58 46.20 44.46
C GLY A 21 -9.70 45.85 43.46
N ALA A 22 -9.59 44.63 42.90
CA ALA A 22 -10.64 43.68 42.50
C ALA A 22 -11.65 44.02 41.36
N ILE A 23 -11.60 43.25 40.27
CA ILE A 23 -12.62 42.29 39.76
C ILE A 23 -11.92 41.38 38.70
N ALA A 24 -12.34 40.11 38.61
CA ALA A 24 -11.71 38.93 38.00
C ALA A 24 -11.23 39.01 36.53
N PRO A 25 -10.21 38.19 36.12
CA PRO A 25 -9.85 38.03 34.72
C PRO A 25 -10.75 37.00 34.01
N ALA A 26 -11.13 37.35 32.79
CA ALA A 26 -11.81 36.51 31.83
C ALA A 26 -10.90 35.37 31.34
N VAL A 27 -11.51 34.21 31.13
CA VAL A 27 -10.92 33.03 30.49
C VAL A 27 -10.55 33.40 29.05
N ALA A 28 -9.26 33.36 28.73
CA ALA A 28 -8.76 33.41 27.37
C ALA A 28 -8.34 31.99 26.95
N ASP A 29 -9.24 31.29 26.24
CA ASP A 29 -8.88 30.12 25.45
C ASP A 29 -8.32 30.60 24.11
N SER A 30 -7.02 30.44 23.93
CA SER A 30 -6.33 30.69 22.67
C SER A 30 -6.42 29.45 21.77
N HIS A 31 -7.40 29.44 20.88
CA HIS A 31 -7.39 28.59 19.69
C HIS A 31 -6.51 29.22 18.60
N ALA A 32 -5.35 28.59 18.34
CA ALA A 32 -4.62 28.75 17.09
C ALA A 32 -3.91 27.43 16.73
N SER A 33 -3.80 27.17 15.43
CA SER A 33 -3.06 26.09 14.73
C SER A 33 -3.80 24.76 14.45
N SER A 34 -4.72 24.80 13.49
CA SER A 34 -5.36 23.65 12.81
C SER A 34 -4.62 23.22 11.52
N SER A 35 -3.28 23.21 11.55
CA SER A 35 -2.43 22.73 10.43
C SER A 35 -1.87 21.32 10.65
N THR A 36 -2.48 20.51 11.52
CA THR A 36 -1.92 19.23 12.01
C THR A 36 -2.74 17.98 11.62
N VAL A 37 -3.77 18.09 10.80
CA VAL A 37 -4.73 16.98 10.61
C VAL A 37 -4.20 15.81 9.75
N ASN A 38 -3.05 15.94 9.07
CA ASN A 38 -2.36 14.78 8.46
C ASN A 38 -1.45 14.00 9.44
N ALA A 39 -1.29 14.45 10.68
CA ALA A 39 -0.51 13.74 11.72
C ALA A 39 -1.36 12.84 12.62
N GLN A 40 -2.69 12.84 12.47
CA GLN A 40 -3.61 12.36 13.51
C GLN A 40 -4.28 11.01 13.22
N LEU A 41 -3.60 10.12 12.48
CA LEU A 41 -3.84 8.67 12.52
C LEU A 41 -2.70 7.89 13.21
N ILE A 42 -1.68 8.57 13.73
CA ILE A 42 -0.65 8.03 14.64
C ILE A 42 -0.89 8.56 16.07
N ALA A 43 -2.14 8.63 16.52
CA ALA A 43 -2.44 9.29 17.79
C ALA A 43 -2.20 8.41 19.04
N ASN A 44 -1.87 7.12 18.91
CA ASN A 44 -1.61 6.24 20.07
C ASN A 44 -0.49 5.21 19.86
N ALA A 45 0.28 5.27 18.76
CA ALA A 45 1.40 4.35 18.58
C ALA A 45 2.60 4.86 19.37
N ARG A 46 3.11 4.06 20.31
CA ARG A 46 4.32 4.40 21.06
C ARG A 46 5.51 4.41 20.10
N VAL A 47 6.33 5.46 20.12
CA VAL A 47 7.51 5.56 19.25
C VAL A 47 8.78 5.35 20.08
N LEU A 48 9.61 4.39 19.66
CA LEU A 48 10.94 4.16 20.19
C LEU A 48 11.99 4.56 19.16
N HIS A 49 12.82 5.54 19.50
CA HIS A 49 13.92 6.00 18.65
C HIS A 49 15.19 5.17 18.91
N VAL A 50 15.86 4.73 17.84
CA VAL A 50 17.09 3.93 17.92
C VAL A 50 18.18 4.53 17.04
N ASN A 51 19.38 4.72 17.60
CA ASN A 51 20.56 5.20 16.89
C ASN A 51 21.78 4.33 17.28
N PRO A 52 22.42 3.62 16.33
CA PRO A 52 23.45 2.64 16.65
C PRO A 52 24.78 3.27 17.08
N VAL A 53 24.95 4.58 16.84
CA VAL A 53 26.17 5.34 17.16
C VAL A 53 25.99 6.12 18.46
N LEU A 54 24.92 6.91 18.56
CA LEU A 54 24.71 7.86 19.65
C LEU A 54 23.86 7.28 20.79
N GLY A 55 23.16 6.17 20.57
CA GLY A 55 22.20 5.63 21.52
C GLY A 55 22.82 4.85 22.67
N GLN A 56 21.99 4.63 23.70
CA GLN A 56 22.31 3.78 24.86
C GLN A 56 21.12 2.89 25.22
N ASP A 57 21.38 1.63 25.50
CA ASP A 57 20.34 0.67 25.89
C ASP A 57 20.10 0.73 27.40
N ASN A 58 19.17 1.60 27.79
CA ASN A 58 18.68 1.67 29.17
C ASN A 58 17.19 2.06 29.21
N PRO A 59 16.48 1.82 30.33
CA PRO A 59 15.04 2.06 30.42
C PRO A 59 14.60 3.51 30.26
N SER A 60 15.49 4.48 30.47
CA SER A 60 15.19 5.92 30.39
C SER A 60 15.37 6.51 28.99
N TYR A 61 15.87 5.72 28.03
CA TYR A 61 16.12 6.13 26.65
C TYR A 61 15.02 5.59 25.73
N GLY A 62 14.98 6.04 24.47
CA GLY A 62 14.08 5.58 23.42
C GLY A 62 12.84 6.44 23.20
N GLU A 63 12.36 7.19 24.19
CA GLU A 63 11.13 7.99 24.04
C GLU A 63 11.36 9.32 23.28
N SER A 64 12.60 9.64 22.89
CA SER A 64 12.92 10.82 22.08
C SER A 64 14.19 10.64 21.25
N THR A 65 14.38 11.51 20.26
CA THR A 65 15.59 11.56 19.42
C THR A 65 16.84 12.06 20.15
N ASN A 66 16.70 12.76 21.28
CA ASN A 66 17.82 13.28 22.07
C ASN A 66 18.43 12.22 23.01
N ALA A 67 17.65 11.17 23.33
CA ALA A 67 18.10 10.04 24.13
C ALA A 67 17.64 8.72 23.47
N PRO A 68 18.15 8.37 22.28
CA PRO A 68 17.70 7.19 21.55
C PRO A 68 18.29 5.89 22.14
N LEU A 69 17.59 4.77 21.99
CA LEU A 69 18.17 3.45 22.27
C LEU A 69 19.34 3.17 21.32
N ARG A 70 20.27 2.31 21.73
CA ARG A 70 21.40 1.93 20.88
C ARG A 70 21.00 0.85 19.89
N THR A 71 20.30 -0.18 20.34
CA THR A 71 20.03 -1.38 19.53
C THR A 71 18.55 -1.57 19.21
N ILE A 72 18.28 -2.15 18.05
CA ILE A 72 16.98 -2.69 17.66
C ILE A 72 16.60 -3.83 18.60
N THR A 73 17.58 -4.64 19.01
CA THR A 73 17.41 -5.74 19.96
C THR A 73 16.73 -5.28 21.25
N TYR A 74 17.25 -4.23 21.88
CA TYR A 74 16.67 -3.69 23.12
C TYR A 74 15.34 -2.97 22.87
N ALA A 75 15.22 -2.24 21.75
CA ALA A 75 13.97 -1.60 21.35
C ALA A 75 12.84 -2.63 21.15
N LEU A 76 13.15 -3.74 20.48
CA LEU A 76 12.25 -4.86 20.31
C LEU A 76 11.87 -5.39 21.68
N GLN A 77 12.78 -5.68 22.61
CA GLN A 77 12.41 -6.14 23.96
C GLN A 77 11.38 -5.23 24.65
N ARG A 78 11.49 -3.91 24.52
CA ARG A 78 10.58 -2.92 25.11
C ARG A 78 9.27 -2.69 24.35
N ALA A 79 9.18 -3.13 23.09
CA ALA A 79 8.02 -2.87 22.24
C ALA A 79 6.80 -3.73 22.63
N GLY A 80 5.65 -3.09 22.84
CA GLY A 80 4.35 -3.76 22.91
C GLY A 80 3.69 -3.78 21.53
N SER A 81 2.45 -4.28 21.45
CA SER A 81 1.63 -4.07 20.25
C SER A 81 1.44 -2.57 19.99
N ASN A 82 1.26 -2.19 18.72
CA ASN A 82 1.14 -0.81 18.28
C ASN A 82 2.36 0.07 18.64
N THR A 83 3.57 -0.47 18.52
CA THR A 83 4.84 0.27 18.72
C THR A 83 5.52 0.51 17.38
N VAL A 84 5.99 1.74 17.15
CA VAL A 84 6.89 2.10 16.06
C VAL A 84 8.31 2.18 16.60
N ILE A 85 9.24 1.44 16.01
CA ILE A 85 10.67 1.56 16.26
C ILE A 85 11.27 2.37 15.11
N GLN A 86 11.58 3.64 15.37
CA GLN A 86 12.16 4.56 14.40
C GLN A 86 13.69 4.51 14.46
N LEU A 87 14.29 4.09 13.34
CA LEU A 87 15.72 3.97 13.15
C LEU A 87 16.31 5.26 12.61
N ALA A 88 17.45 5.66 13.15
CA ALA A 88 18.32 6.67 12.57
C ALA A 88 19.25 6.04 11.52
N PRO A 89 19.82 6.83 10.59
CA PRO A 89 20.87 6.35 9.69
C PRO A 89 22.03 5.71 10.46
N GLY A 90 22.54 4.60 9.94
CA GLY A 90 23.63 3.84 10.53
C GLY A 90 23.58 2.35 10.20
N SER A 91 24.60 1.64 10.65
CA SER A 91 24.71 0.19 10.51
C SER A 91 24.35 -0.50 11.82
N TYR A 92 23.36 -1.37 11.78
CA TYR A 92 22.86 -2.20 12.85
C TYR A 92 23.37 -3.63 12.64
N THR A 93 24.43 -3.96 13.37
CA THR A 93 25.20 -5.20 13.23
C THR A 93 25.48 -5.81 14.60
N ARG A 94 26.09 -7.00 14.65
CA ARG A 94 26.58 -7.58 15.91
C ARG A 94 27.61 -6.68 16.59
N ASP A 95 28.47 -6.01 15.81
CA ASP A 95 29.51 -5.12 16.34
C ASP A 95 28.92 -3.85 16.96
N THR A 96 27.72 -3.43 16.52
CA THR A 96 26.99 -2.32 17.15
C THR A 96 26.04 -2.78 18.27
N GLY A 97 26.01 -4.08 18.57
CA GLY A 97 25.30 -4.65 19.73
C GLY A 97 24.04 -5.46 19.39
N GLU A 98 23.72 -5.67 18.12
CA GLU A 98 22.52 -6.45 17.75
C GLU A 98 22.67 -7.94 18.02
N ILE A 99 21.58 -8.56 18.46
CA ILE A 99 21.45 -10.01 18.62
C ILE A 99 20.47 -10.53 17.58
N PHE A 100 20.99 -11.29 16.63
CA PHE A 100 20.20 -11.88 15.53
C PHE A 100 19.74 -13.32 15.85
N PRO A 101 18.60 -13.79 15.31
CA PRO A 101 17.70 -13.05 14.42
C PRO A 101 16.90 -11.98 15.18
N LEU A 102 16.70 -10.83 14.56
CA LEU A 102 15.79 -9.81 15.08
C LEU A 102 14.35 -10.31 14.88
N VAL A 103 13.63 -10.55 15.98
CA VAL A 103 12.23 -11.01 15.91
C VAL A 103 11.31 -9.79 15.92
N LEU A 104 10.81 -9.43 14.75
CA LEU A 104 9.84 -8.35 14.60
C LEU A 104 8.46 -8.86 15.05
N ARG A 105 8.02 -8.39 16.22
CA ARG A 105 6.84 -8.90 16.91
C ARG A 105 5.53 -8.36 16.34
N SER A 106 4.43 -9.02 16.69
CA SER A 106 3.11 -8.65 16.21
C SER A 106 2.68 -7.25 16.65
N GLY A 107 2.14 -6.49 15.70
CA GLY A 107 1.76 -5.08 15.88
C GLY A 107 2.95 -4.12 16.02
N VAL A 108 4.19 -4.56 15.74
CA VAL A 108 5.39 -3.71 15.78
C VAL A 108 5.81 -3.31 14.37
N SER A 109 6.07 -2.01 14.20
CA SER A 109 6.55 -1.43 12.96
C SER A 109 8.01 -0.98 13.10
N LEU A 110 8.93 -1.59 12.36
CA LEU A 110 10.35 -1.19 12.29
C LEU A 110 10.54 -0.27 11.08
N ARG A 111 10.90 0.99 11.33
CA ARG A 111 10.93 2.04 10.32
C ARG A 111 12.28 2.72 10.23
N GLY A 112 12.88 2.71 9.04
CA GLY A 112 13.98 3.59 8.66
C GLY A 112 13.48 4.74 7.79
N ASP A 113 14.12 4.93 6.63
CA ASP A 113 13.78 5.96 5.64
C ASP A 113 13.13 5.33 4.40
N ALA A 114 11.80 5.47 4.30
CA ALA A 114 11.03 4.94 3.19
C ALA A 114 11.31 5.67 1.86
N ALA A 115 11.70 6.95 1.90
CA ALA A 115 11.84 7.79 0.70
C ALA A 115 13.04 7.34 -0.16
N ASN A 116 14.10 6.83 0.47
CA ASN A 116 15.27 6.28 -0.21
C ASN A 116 15.37 4.75 -0.11
N LYS A 117 14.27 4.08 0.25
CA LYS A 117 14.22 2.63 0.47
C LYS A 117 15.30 2.09 1.41
N GLY A 118 15.65 2.86 2.44
CA GLY A 118 16.55 2.46 3.51
C GLY A 118 18.03 2.43 3.17
N GLN A 119 18.47 3.13 2.12
CA GLN A 119 19.88 3.16 1.69
C GLN A 119 20.88 3.55 2.80
N THR A 120 20.44 4.28 3.82
CA THR A 120 21.28 4.73 4.94
C THR A 120 21.02 4.00 6.26
N VAL A 121 20.06 3.08 6.30
CA VAL A 121 19.66 2.31 7.50
C VAL A 121 19.93 0.84 7.22
N LEU A 122 21.13 0.38 7.57
CA LEU A 122 21.64 -0.95 7.18
C LEU A 122 21.49 -1.94 8.33
N ILE A 123 20.76 -3.04 8.14
CA ILE A 123 20.65 -4.15 9.10
C ILE A 123 21.44 -5.33 8.54
N ILE A 124 22.60 -5.64 9.14
CA ILE A 124 23.55 -6.62 8.61
C ILE A 124 23.87 -7.65 9.68
N GLY A 125 23.45 -8.89 9.45
CA GLY A 125 23.74 -9.98 10.38
C GLY A 125 22.94 -11.24 10.10
N SER A 126 23.11 -12.23 10.97
CA SER A 126 22.44 -13.52 10.85
C SER A 126 22.32 -14.17 12.23
N GLY A 127 21.29 -14.98 12.44
CA GLY A 127 21.17 -15.86 13.60
C GLY A 127 20.42 -17.13 13.27
N GLU A 128 20.52 -18.13 14.15
CA GLU A 128 19.86 -19.42 13.93
C GLU A 128 18.36 -19.34 14.24
N TYR A 129 17.55 -19.92 13.37
CA TYR A 129 16.11 -20.11 13.57
C TYR A 129 15.72 -21.55 13.19
N VAL A 130 15.01 -22.25 14.06
CA VAL A 130 14.43 -23.56 13.75
C VAL A 130 13.01 -23.33 13.26
N SER A 131 12.80 -23.48 11.94
CA SER A 131 11.48 -23.35 11.35
C SER A 131 10.60 -24.57 11.71
N PRO A 132 9.28 -24.41 11.81
CA PRO A 132 8.34 -25.54 11.88
C PRO A 132 8.18 -26.27 10.53
N THR A 133 8.33 -25.56 9.41
CA THR A 133 8.11 -26.11 8.06
C THR A 133 9.41 -26.40 7.31
N PHE A 134 10.53 -25.94 7.86
CA PHE A 134 11.90 -26.17 7.43
C PHE A 134 12.78 -26.50 8.64
N ALA A 135 13.90 -27.19 8.43
CA ALA A 135 14.88 -27.38 9.50
C ALA A 135 15.57 -26.05 9.88
N ARG A 136 16.64 -26.13 10.67
CA ARG A 136 17.47 -24.97 11.06
C ARG A 136 17.86 -24.09 9.85
N GLN A 137 17.64 -22.78 9.98
CA GLN A 137 17.93 -21.73 9.00
C GLN A 137 18.81 -20.63 9.63
N ASN A 138 19.50 -19.89 8.77
CA ASN A 138 20.21 -18.65 9.10
C ASN A 138 19.35 -17.46 8.67
N VAL A 139 18.96 -16.59 9.59
CA VAL A 139 17.97 -15.52 9.36
C VAL A 139 18.44 -14.21 9.98
N THR A 140 18.29 -13.08 9.28
CA THR A 140 18.54 -11.74 9.85
C THR A 140 17.31 -11.27 10.63
N ILE A 141 16.13 -11.25 10.00
CA ILE A 141 14.87 -10.82 10.61
C ILE A 141 13.83 -11.92 10.49
N ARG A 142 13.12 -12.23 11.59
CA ARG A 142 11.90 -13.04 11.55
C ARG A 142 10.70 -12.12 11.74
N ALA A 143 9.85 -12.01 10.73
CA ALA A 143 8.66 -11.16 10.78
C ALA A 143 7.44 -11.98 11.20
N LEU A 144 6.68 -11.48 12.18
CA LEU A 144 5.48 -12.12 12.71
C LEU A 144 4.20 -11.44 12.21
N GLU A 145 3.05 -11.98 12.61
CA GLU A 145 1.71 -11.51 12.23
C GLU A 145 1.53 -10.01 12.52
N ASP A 146 0.91 -9.26 11.62
CA ASP A 146 0.63 -7.82 11.79
C ASP A 146 1.88 -6.97 12.12
N SER A 147 3.06 -7.39 11.66
CA SER A 147 4.28 -6.60 11.78
C SER A 147 4.61 -5.84 10.50
N GLU A 148 5.29 -4.70 10.62
CA GLU A 148 5.70 -3.89 9.47
C GLU A 148 7.22 -3.68 9.41
N LEU A 149 7.81 -3.87 8.22
CA LEU A 149 9.20 -3.51 7.94
C LEU A 149 9.24 -2.47 6.82
N ILE A 150 9.77 -1.28 7.12
CA ILE A 150 9.70 -0.14 6.22
C ILE A 150 11.03 0.64 6.18
N GLY A 151 11.53 0.95 4.97
CA GLY A 151 12.62 1.91 4.81
C GLY A 151 13.97 1.44 5.35
N VAL A 152 14.29 0.15 5.27
CA VAL A 152 15.60 -0.38 5.68
C VAL A 152 16.31 -1.13 4.57
N THR A 153 17.63 -1.21 4.64
CA THR A 153 18.43 -2.17 3.87
C THR A 153 18.74 -3.38 4.73
N VAL A 154 18.50 -4.60 4.26
CA VAL A 154 18.78 -5.84 5.02
C VAL A 154 19.72 -6.75 4.24
N THR A 155 20.75 -7.25 4.93
CA THR A 155 21.76 -8.18 4.38
C THR A 155 22.00 -9.33 5.34
N ASN A 156 21.92 -10.56 4.82
CA ASN A 156 22.39 -11.75 5.52
C ASN A 156 23.73 -12.24 4.95
N PRO A 157 24.86 -12.01 5.64
CA PRO A 157 26.18 -12.35 5.12
C PRO A 157 26.57 -13.83 5.31
N ASN A 158 25.72 -14.66 5.91
CA ASN A 158 26.03 -16.07 6.14
C ASN A 158 25.59 -16.93 4.96
N THR A 159 26.35 -17.98 4.64
CA THR A 159 25.97 -18.96 3.63
C THR A 159 24.60 -19.57 3.95
N ARG A 160 23.74 -19.67 2.92
CA ARG A 160 22.33 -20.08 3.05
C ARG A 160 21.50 -19.15 3.95
N GLY A 161 21.98 -17.93 4.18
CA GLY A 161 21.36 -16.93 5.04
C GLY A 161 20.30 -16.10 4.31
N THR A 162 19.13 -16.00 4.92
CA THR A 162 18.00 -15.23 4.41
C THR A 162 17.87 -13.91 5.17
N ALA A 163 17.64 -12.80 4.47
CA ALA A 163 17.45 -11.50 5.12
C ALA A 163 16.15 -11.46 5.94
N VAL A 164 15.00 -11.82 5.38
CA VAL A 164 13.73 -11.89 6.13
C VAL A 164 13.06 -13.25 5.97
N TRP A 165 12.69 -13.86 7.10
CA TRP A 165 11.89 -15.08 7.14
C TRP A 165 10.47 -14.79 7.58
N VAL A 166 9.49 -15.26 6.81
CA VAL A 166 8.05 -15.23 7.10
C VAL A 166 7.56 -16.66 7.23
N GLU A 167 7.10 -17.02 8.43
CA GLU A 167 6.62 -18.37 8.74
C GLU A 167 5.14 -18.30 9.14
N SER A 168 4.23 -18.76 8.27
CA SER A 168 2.78 -18.81 8.56
C SER A 168 2.19 -17.51 9.13
N THR A 169 2.68 -16.36 8.68
CA THR A 169 2.32 -15.02 9.17
C THR A 169 2.09 -14.04 8.01
N ASP A 170 1.57 -12.85 8.28
CA ASP A 170 1.08 -11.87 7.30
C ASP A 170 1.70 -10.46 7.40
N PRO A 171 3.04 -10.32 7.55
CA PRO A 171 3.66 -9.01 7.71
C PRO A 171 3.52 -8.12 6.45
N VAL A 172 3.61 -6.81 6.66
CA VAL A 172 3.73 -5.81 5.59
C VAL A 172 5.19 -5.39 5.45
N ILE A 173 5.81 -5.71 4.33
CA ILE A 173 7.22 -5.42 4.04
C ILE A 173 7.26 -4.47 2.84
N ARG A 174 7.57 -3.19 3.07
CA ARG A 174 7.49 -2.19 1.99
C ARG A 174 8.57 -1.11 1.99
N HIS A 175 8.93 -0.63 0.81
CA HIS A 175 9.95 0.41 0.64
C HIS A 175 11.30 0.05 1.28
N ASN A 176 11.75 -1.20 1.16
CA ASN A 176 13.04 -1.67 1.67
C ASN A 176 14.00 -2.00 0.52
N THR A 177 15.27 -2.21 0.87
CA THR A 177 16.28 -2.78 -0.02
C THR A 177 16.82 -4.09 0.57
N PHE A 178 16.71 -5.20 -0.15
CA PHE A 178 17.28 -6.49 0.24
C PHE A 178 18.47 -6.76 -0.67
N SER A 179 19.68 -6.71 -0.11
CA SER A 179 20.88 -6.82 -0.95
C SER A 179 22.02 -7.60 -0.32
N ASN A 180 22.85 -8.19 -1.17
CA ASN A 180 24.07 -8.91 -0.80
C ASN A 180 23.84 -10.08 0.18
N SER A 181 22.63 -10.64 0.24
CA SER A 181 22.39 -11.82 1.06
C SER A 181 22.90 -13.07 0.34
N LEU A 182 23.59 -13.98 1.04
CA LEU A 182 24.16 -15.18 0.43
C LEU A 182 23.12 -16.31 0.17
N ARG A 183 21.83 -15.95 0.16
CA ARG A 183 20.71 -16.80 -0.26
C ARG A 183 19.54 -15.92 -0.70
N ASP A 184 18.49 -15.80 0.11
CA ASP A 184 17.24 -15.16 -0.29
C ASP A 184 17.09 -13.79 0.38
N GLY A 185 16.54 -12.81 -0.34
CA GLY A 185 16.09 -11.56 0.27
C GLY A 185 14.94 -11.80 1.25
N ILE A 186 13.85 -12.39 0.78
CA ILE A 186 12.73 -12.83 1.63
C ILE A 186 12.41 -14.31 1.35
N PHE A 187 12.15 -15.08 2.41
CA PHE A 187 11.64 -16.44 2.31
C PHE A 187 10.30 -16.56 3.03
N VAL A 188 9.27 -17.00 2.32
CA VAL A 188 7.89 -17.16 2.80
C VAL A 188 7.52 -18.65 2.81
N SER A 189 7.10 -19.14 3.96
CA SER A 189 6.79 -20.56 4.17
C SER A 189 5.53 -20.79 5.01
N GLY A 190 5.13 -22.06 5.10
CA GLY A 190 3.95 -22.53 5.81
C GLY A 190 2.68 -22.05 5.12
N THR A 191 1.86 -21.28 5.84
CA THR A 191 0.63 -20.66 5.34
C THR A 191 0.75 -19.13 5.30
N GLY A 192 1.98 -18.61 5.12
CA GLY A 192 2.24 -17.18 5.17
C GLY A 192 1.42 -16.42 4.12
N THR A 193 1.00 -15.19 4.44
CA THR A 193 0.25 -14.30 3.54
C THR A 193 0.76 -12.85 3.56
N PRO A 194 2.09 -12.61 3.41
CA PRO A 194 2.63 -11.27 3.52
C PRO A 194 2.21 -10.36 2.36
N ARG A 195 2.26 -9.05 2.61
CA ARG A 195 2.24 -8.01 1.57
C ARG A 195 3.65 -7.46 1.38
N ILE A 196 4.23 -7.70 0.22
CA ILE A 196 5.60 -7.32 -0.13
C ILE A 196 5.54 -6.29 -1.25
N GLU A 197 5.70 -5.00 -0.90
CA GLU A 197 5.34 -3.88 -1.77
C GLU A 197 6.51 -2.89 -1.97
N ASP A 198 6.79 -2.50 -3.21
CA ASP A 198 7.71 -1.39 -3.52
C ASP A 198 9.13 -1.54 -2.95
N ASN A 199 9.63 -2.77 -2.81
CA ASN A 199 11.00 -3.05 -2.36
C ASN A 199 11.98 -3.16 -3.55
N ILE A 200 13.27 -3.13 -3.26
CA ILE A 200 14.36 -3.48 -4.20
C ILE A 200 15.02 -4.76 -3.71
N PHE A 201 15.22 -5.72 -4.59
CA PHE A 201 16.00 -6.93 -4.37
C PHE A 201 17.18 -6.92 -5.33
N THR A 202 18.41 -6.81 -4.82
CA THR A 202 19.59 -6.70 -5.68
C THR A 202 20.79 -7.47 -5.18
N ARG A 203 21.49 -8.18 -6.06
CA ARG A 203 22.75 -8.89 -5.72
C ARG A 203 22.58 -9.88 -4.55
N ASN A 204 21.48 -10.63 -4.52
CA ASN A 204 21.33 -11.76 -3.60
C ASN A 204 21.76 -13.04 -4.33
N ASP A 205 22.63 -13.83 -3.73
CA ASP A 205 23.24 -15.01 -4.38
C ASP A 205 22.20 -16.08 -4.78
N GLY A 206 21.14 -16.19 -3.97
CA GLY A 206 19.98 -17.05 -4.23
C GLY A 206 18.86 -16.24 -4.88
N ASN A 207 17.68 -16.19 -4.27
CA ASN A 207 16.53 -15.52 -4.89
C ASN A 207 16.31 -14.11 -4.33
N GLY A 208 15.64 -13.26 -5.09
CA GLY A 208 15.02 -12.07 -4.51
C GLY A 208 13.99 -12.46 -3.45
N ILE A 209 12.98 -13.24 -3.88
CA ILE A 209 11.97 -13.84 -2.98
C ILE A 209 11.80 -15.32 -3.30
N ALA A 210 11.63 -16.14 -2.26
CA ALA A 210 11.13 -17.50 -2.37
C ALA A 210 9.79 -17.66 -1.61
N VAL A 211 8.78 -18.25 -2.27
CA VAL A 211 7.46 -18.54 -1.70
C VAL A 211 7.15 -20.02 -1.87
N VAL A 212 6.97 -20.74 -0.76
CA VAL A 212 6.84 -22.20 -0.75
C VAL A 212 5.73 -22.66 0.19
N ARG A 213 5.54 -23.99 0.30
CA ARG A 213 4.47 -24.64 1.07
C ARG A 213 3.08 -24.22 0.59
N GLU A 214 2.17 -23.90 1.50
CA GLU A 214 0.81 -23.44 1.24
C GLU A 214 0.72 -21.91 1.28
N SER A 215 1.85 -21.21 1.21
CA SER A 215 1.88 -19.76 1.33
C SER A 215 1.09 -19.11 0.21
N ARG A 216 0.38 -18.04 0.57
CA ARG A 216 -0.27 -17.09 -0.33
C ARG A 216 0.35 -15.71 -0.04
N GLY A 217 -0.22 -14.65 -0.55
CA GLY A 217 0.30 -13.30 -0.33
C GLY A 217 0.62 -12.59 -1.63
N GLU A 218 1.09 -11.37 -1.49
CA GLU A 218 1.17 -10.42 -2.59
C GLU A 218 2.56 -9.84 -2.72
N ILE A 219 3.06 -9.87 -3.95
CA ILE A 219 4.36 -9.34 -4.34
C ILE A 219 4.07 -8.29 -5.41
N ARG A 220 4.14 -7.00 -5.03
CA ARG A 220 3.73 -5.91 -5.91
C ARG A 220 4.71 -4.74 -5.99
N GLY A 221 4.89 -4.17 -7.18
CA GLY A 221 5.68 -2.94 -7.33
C GLY A 221 7.17 -3.09 -7.01
N ASN A 222 7.67 -4.32 -6.83
CA ASN A 222 9.07 -4.55 -6.45
C ASN A 222 9.97 -4.56 -7.68
N VAL A 223 11.24 -4.23 -7.45
CA VAL A 223 12.31 -4.36 -8.44
C VAL A 223 13.23 -5.51 -8.03
N PHE A 224 13.53 -6.41 -8.95
CA PHE A 224 14.44 -7.54 -8.79
C PHE A 224 15.53 -7.45 -9.84
N GLU A 225 16.78 -7.32 -9.41
CA GLU A 225 17.92 -7.09 -10.30
C GLU A 225 19.14 -7.88 -9.82
N ASP A 226 19.89 -8.50 -10.73
CA ASP A 226 21.14 -9.20 -10.41
C ASP A 226 21.02 -10.25 -9.27
N THR A 227 19.91 -10.98 -9.20
CA THR A 227 19.77 -12.13 -8.29
C THR A 227 19.88 -13.45 -9.04
N GLY A 228 19.96 -14.58 -8.32
CA GLY A 228 19.77 -15.91 -8.89
C GLY A 228 18.40 -16.00 -9.58
N PHE A 229 17.32 -16.22 -8.84
CA PHE A 229 15.98 -16.04 -9.40
C PHE A 229 15.35 -14.77 -8.83
N GLY A 230 14.70 -13.97 -9.68
CA GLY A 230 13.92 -12.84 -9.18
C GLY A 230 12.90 -13.31 -8.15
N ILE A 231 12.04 -14.26 -8.56
CA ILE A 231 11.05 -14.89 -7.70
C ILE A 231 11.02 -16.41 -7.92
N ALA A 232 11.15 -17.18 -6.84
CA ALA A 232 10.94 -18.63 -6.84
C ALA A 232 9.61 -18.99 -6.14
N VAL A 233 8.76 -19.78 -6.81
CA VAL A 233 7.49 -20.27 -6.26
C VAL A 233 7.47 -21.80 -6.32
N GLY A 234 7.19 -22.45 -5.19
CA GLY A 234 7.25 -23.90 -5.09
C GLY A 234 6.18 -24.54 -4.22
N ASP A 235 6.23 -25.87 -4.14
CA ASP A 235 5.25 -26.72 -3.47
C ASP A 235 3.82 -26.47 -3.95
N ASN A 236 2.91 -25.99 -3.09
CA ASN A 236 1.52 -25.66 -3.41
C ASN A 236 1.29 -24.15 -3.32
N ALA A 237 2.34 -23.33 -3.36
CA ALA A 237 2.23 -21.89 -3.16
C ALA A 237 1.46 -21.24 -4.32
N ALA A 238 0.68 -20.22 -4.00
CA ALA A 238 -0.10 -19.46 -4.99
C ALA A 238 -0.14 -17.97 -4.61
N PRO A 239 1.01 -17.27 -4.65
CA PRO A 239 1.05 -15.82 -4.47
C PRO A 239 0.51 -15.09 -5.70
N VAL A 240 0.06 -13.85 -5.49
CA VAL A 240 -0.19 -12.89 -6.57
C VAL A 240 1.09 -12.09 -6.79
N ILE A 241 1.62 -12.15 -8.02
CA ILE A 241 2.82 -11.44 -8.45
C ILE A 241 2.38 -10.40 -9.46
N ALA A 242 2.39 -9.11 -9.10
CA ALA A 242 1.88 -8.09 -9.99
C ALA A 242 2.64 -6.77 -10.00
N ASN A 243 2.76 -6.14 -11.18
CA ASN A 243 3.43 -4.85 -11.36
C ASN A 243 4.90 -4.84 -10.88
N ASN A 244 5.60 -5.98 -10.94
CA ASN A 244 7.01 -6.04 -10.58
C ASN A 244 7.90 -5.85 -11.82
N GLN A 245 9.10 -5.31 -11.61
CA GLN A 245 10.18 -5.28 -12.59
C GLN A 245 11.21 -6.35 -12.21
N ILE A 246 11.38 -7.36 -13.05
CA ILE A 246 12.22 -8.54 -12.81
C ILE A 246 13.25 -8.62 -13.93
N LEU A 247 14.39 -8.00 -13.69
CA LEU A 247 15.38 -7.62 -14.69
C LEU A 247 16.72 -8.28 -14.40
N SER A 248 17.43 -8.76 -15.43
CA SER A 248 18.85 -9.14 -15.30
C SER A 248 19.20 -10.18 -14.21
N ASN A 249 18.24 -11.01 -13.82
CA ASN A 249 18.49 -12.14 -12.91
C ASN A 249 19.03 -13.34 -13.69
N VAL A 250 19.36 -14.45 -13.03
CA VAL A 250 19.60 -15.72 -13.75
C VAL A 250 18.32 -16.15 -14.45
N ASP A 251 17.25 -16.36 -13.69
CA ASP A 251 15.89 -16.49 -14.23
C ASP A 251 14.95 -15.46 -13.59
N GLY A 252 13.90 -15.07 -14.30
CA GLY A 252 12.91 -14.13 -13.79
C GLY A 252 12.02 -14.75 -12.71
N VAL A 253 11.05 -15.57 -13.12
CA VAL A 253 10.12 -16.27 -12.23
C VAL A 253 10.20 -17.77 -12.45
N VAL A 254 10.57 -18.53 -11.42
CA VAL A 254 10.64 -20.00 -11.47
C VAL A 254 9.52 -20.59 -10.65
N VAL A 255 8.64 -21.38 -11.29
CA VAL A 255 7.47 -22.01 -10.69
C VAL A 255 7.64 -23.53 -10.73
N SER A 256 7.50 -24.16 -9.58
CA SER A 256 7.83 -25.58 -9.41
C SER A 256 6.78 -26.37 -8.64
N ASN A 257 6.91 -27.69 -8.65
CA ASN A 257 6.00 -28.63 -7.98
C ASN A 257 4.55 -28.44 -8.43
N ALA A 258 3.62 -28.14 -7.53
CA ALA A 258 2.21 -27.92 -7.83
C ALA A 258 1.80 -26.44 -7.65
N ALA A 259 2.77 -25.52 -7.67
CA ALA A 259 2.54 -24.11 -7.45
C ALA A 259 1.74 -23.48 -8.58
N ARG A 260 0.91 -22.50 -8.21
CA ARG A 260 -0.06 -21.82 -9.08
C ARG A 260 -0.09 -20.32 -8.80
N PRO A 261 1.02 -19.59 -8.99
CA PRO A 261 1.02 -18.14 -8.83
C PRO A 261 0.19 -17.47 -9.94
N THR A 262 -0.40 -16.32 -9.62
CA THR A 262 -1.05 -15.43 -10.60
C THR A 262 -0.08 -14.32 -10.98
N LEU A 263 0.22 -14.17 -12.27
CA LEU A 263 1.14 -13.15 -12.77
C LEU A 263 0.37 -12.09 -13.56
N ARG A 264 0.42 -10.82 -13.12
CA ARG A 264 -0.22 -9.68 -13.79
C ARG A 264 0.71 -8.48 -13.97
N ASN A 265 0.81 -7.93 -15.16
CA ASN A 265 1.56 -6.68 -15.44
C ASN A 265 3.01 -6.67 -14.97
N ASN A 266 3.66 -7.82 -14.93
CA ASN A 266 5.08 -7.84 -14.60
C ASN A 266 5.89 -7.53 -15.86
N VAL A 267 7.00 -6.84 -15.67
CA VAL A 267 8.05 -6.68 -16.69
C VAL A 267 9.15 -7.65 -16.34
N ILE A 268 9.30 -8.72 -17.12
CA ILE A 268 10.26 -9.81 -16.91
C ILE A 268 11.19 -9.85 -18.12
N GLN A 269 12.31 -9.14 -18.02
CA GLN A 269 13.15 -8.85 -19.16
C GLN A 269 14.63 -9.01 -18.87
N ASP A 270 15.40 -9.26 -19.93
CA ASP A 270 16.86 -9.23 -19.90
C ASP A 270 17.50 -10.17 -18.85
N ASN A 271 16.76 -11.18 -18.38
CA ASN A 271 17.30 -12.20 -17.50
C ASN A 271 18.29 -13.05 -18.31
N THR A 272 19.40 -13.43 -17.68
CA THR A 272 20.54 -14.05 -18.37
C THR A 272 20.20 -15.44 -18.93
N ARG A 273 19.18 -16.11 -18.37
CA ARG A 273 18.68 -17.39 -18.87
C ARG A 273 17.20 -17.32 -19.26
N ASP A 274 16.25 -17.52 -18.35
CA ASP A 274 14.83 -17.64 -18.73
C ASP A 274 13.94 -16.57 -18.07
N GLY A 275 12.86 -16.17 -18.74
CA GLY A 275 11.88 -15.23 -18.21
C GLY A 275 10.97 -15.87 -17.17
N VAL A 276 10.02 -16.69 -17.63
CA VAL A 276 9.16 -17.52 -16.74
C VAL A 276 9.44 -19.00 -17.00
N VAL A 277 9.69 -19.76 -15.94
CA VAL A 277 9.98 -21.20 -15.99
C VAL A 277 8.90 -21.96 -15.21
N ALA A 278 8.28 -22.97 -15.82
CA ALA A 278 7.36 -23.88 -15.15
C ALA A 278 7.91 -25.31 -15.19
N ILE A 279 8.12 -25.93 -14.03
CA ILE A 279 8.66 -27.29 -13.88
C ILE A 279 7.73 -28.19 -13.05
N ALA A 280 7.90 -29.51 -13.21
CA ALA A 280 7.06 -30.53 -12.57
C ALA A 280 5.57 -30.41 -12.96
N ASN A 281 4.69 -30.09 -12.00
CA ASN A 281 3.25 -29.93 -12.20
C ASN A 281 2.80 -28.48 -12.07
N ALA A 282 3.74 -27.53 -12.18
CA ALA A 282 3.47 -26.10 -12.03
C ALA A 282 2.45 -25.64 -13.07
N LEU A 283 1.57 -24.73 -12.66
CA LEU A 283 0.62 -24.10 -13.56
C LEU A 283 0.46 -22.62 -13.20
N PRO A 284 1.45 -21.77 -13.53
CA PRO A 284 1.30 -20.33 -13.39
C PRO A 284 0.12 -19.84 -14.22
N ASP A 285 -0.70 -18.99 -13.61
CA ASP A 285 -1.76 -18.27 -14.28
C ASP A 285 -1.15 -17.03 -14.96
N LEU A 286 -0.98 -17.13 -16.29
CA LEU A 286 -0.53 -16.05 -17.17
C LEU A 286 -1.71 -15.31 -17.81
N GLY A 287 -2.87 -15.29 -17.19
CA GLY A 287 -4.06 -14.60 -17.65
C GLY A 287 -5.26 -15.54 -17.82
N THR A 288 -6.45 -14.96 -17.72
CA THR A 288 -7.73 -15.60 -18.06
C THR A 288 -8.48 -14.77 -19.11
N ALA A 289 -9.59 -15.29 -19.61
CA ALA A 289 -10.42 -14.57 -20.57
C ALA A 289 -11.01 -13.27 -19.99
N GLU A 290 -11.28 -13.26 -18.67
CA GLU A 290 -11.85 -12.15 -17.91
C GLU A 290 -10.78 -11.21 -17.33
N ASP A 291 -9.57 -11.72 -17.10
CA ASP A 291 -8.46 -11.00 -16.47
C ASP A 291 -7.14 -11.26 -17.21
N SER A 292 -6.81 -10.37 -18.16
CA SER A 292 -5.61 -10.50 -18.99
C SER A 292 -4.33 -10.54 -18.15
N GLY A 293 -3.37 -11.37 -18.55
CA GLY A 293 -2.05 -11.45 -17.92
C GLY A 293 -1.30 -10.12 -18.01
N SER A 294 -1.28 -9.49 -19.19
CA SER A 294 -0.63 -8.19 -19.43
C SER A 294 0.85 -8.13 -18.99
N ASN A 295 1.51 -9.28 -18.88
CA ASN A 295 2.94 -9.34 -18.56
C ASN A 295 3.76 -9.06 -19.83
N VAL A 296 4.88 -8.36 -19.68
CA VAL A 296 5.90 -8.22 -20.72
C VAL A 296 7.03 -9.18 -20.38
N ILE A 297 7.16 -10.27 -21.13
CA ILE A 297 8.17 -11.30 -20.91
C ILE A 297 9.02 -11.38 -22.18
N ARG A 298 10.13 -10.64 -22.22
CA ARG A 298 10.88 -10.35 -23.45
C ARG A 298 12.37 -10.34 -23.23
N ASN A 299 13.14 -10.57 -24.29
CA ASN A 299 14.60 -10.41 -24.32
C ASN A 299 15.34 -11.25 -23.28
N ASN A 300 14.76 -12.36 -22.82
CA ASN A 300 15.47 -13.27 -21.93
C ASN A 300 16.46 -14.14 -22.73
N GLY A 301 17.57 -14.49 -22.10
CA GLY A 301 18.74 -15.06 -22.80
C GLY A 301 18.40 -16.29 -23.64
N ARG A 302 17.77 -17.29 -23.02
CA ARG A 302 17.37 -18.56 -23.63
C ARG A 302 15.89 -18.55 -24.03
N TYR A 303 14.96 -18.50 -23.08
CA TYR A 303 13.52 -18.47 -23.36
C TYR A 303 12.82 -17.34 -22.62
N ASP A 304 11.85 -16.70 -23.27
CA ASP A 304 10.91 -15.83 -22.57
C ASP A 304 9.96 -16.68 -21.72
N LEU A 305 9.45 -17.79 -22.26
CA LEU A 305 8.62 -18.73 -21.52
C LEU A 305 9.10 -20.16 -21.71
N TYR A 306 9.52 -20.79 -20.63
CA TYR A 306 9.96 -22.18 -20.61
C TYR A 306 8.99 -23.06 -19.81
N ASN A 307 8.09 -23.73 -20.52
CA ASN A 307 7.28 -24.80 -19.97
C ASN A 307 8.03 -26.14 -20.05
N ALA A 308 8.64 -26.54 -18.92
CA ALA A 308 9.30 -27.83 -18.76
C ALA A 308 8.41 -28.88 -18.07
N THR A 309 7.12 -28.60 -17.88
CA THR A 309 6.16 -29.57 -17.35
C THR A 309 5.90 -30.68 -18.39
N ARG A 310 5.52 -31.87 -17.91
CA ARG A 310 5.28 -33.02 -18.81
C ARG A 310 3.89 -32.99 -19.45
N ASN A 311 2.89 -32.56 -18.69
CA ASN A 311 1.47 -32.74 -19.04
C ASN A 311 0.65 -31.44 -19.00
N ASN A 312 1.22 -30.31 -18.56
CA ASN A 312 0.49 -29.06 -18.47
C ASN A 312 0.72 -28.23 -19.73
N THR A 313 -0.36 -27.72 -20.30
CA THR A 313 -0.32 -26.60 -21.26
C THR A 313 -0.42 -25.31 -20.46
N LEU A 314 0.49 -24.35 -20.72
CA LEU A 314 0.35 -23.00 -20.19
C LEU A 314 -0.50 -22.17 -21.15
N TYR A 315 -1.49 -21.46 -20.63
CA TYR A 315 -2.29 -20.53 -21.41
C TYR A 315 -1.77 -19.12 -21.20
N SER A 316 -1.40 -18.44 -22.28
CA SER A 316 -0.95 -17.05 -22.28
C SER A 316 -2.05 -16.16 -22.84
N ILE A 317 -2.67 -15.34 -21.99
CA ILE A 317 -3.75 -14.43 -22.38
C ILE A 317 -3.30 -13.00 -22.17
N GLY A 318 -3.19 -12.25 -23.27
CA GLY A 318 -2.86 -10.81 -23.21
C GLY A 318 -1.43 -10.50 -22.75
N ASN A 319 -0.51 -11.48 -22.77
CA ASN A 319 0.91 -11.21 -22.50
C ASN A 319 1.67 -10.87 -23.77
N ASP A 320 2.71 -10.07 -23.59
CA ASP A 320 3.67 -9.73 -24.61
C ASP A 320 4.90 -10.65 -24.50
N ILE A 321 4.98 -11.66 -25.37
CA ILE A 321 6.01 -12.72 -25.37
C ILE A 321 6.54 -12.90 -26.80
N ASP A 322 7.85 -13.09 -26.98
CA ASP A 322 8.38 -13.53 -28.27
C ASP A 322 8.08 -15.02 -28.48
N THR A 323 7.20 -15.33 -29.43
CA THR A 323 6.78 -16.71 -29.71
C THR A 323 7.93 -17.58 -30.23
N ALA A 324 9.00 -16.99 -30.78
CA ALA A 324 10.21 -17.71 -31.16
C ALA A 324 11.07 -18.13 -29.96
N ARG A 325 10.84 -17.53 -28.78
CA ARG A 325 11.59 -17.78 -27.54
C ARG A 325 10.77 -18.59 -26.53
N ILE A 326 9.91 -19.48 -27.03
CA ILE A 326 9.11 -20.37 -26.19
C ILE A 326 9.64 -21.80 -26.31
N SER A 327 9.69 -22.49 -25.17
CA SER A 327 9.94 -23.93 -25.13
C SER A 327 8.86 -24.63 -24.33
N GLY A 328 8.31 -25.72 -24.89
CA GLY A 328 7.23 -26.50 -24.28
C GLY A 328 5.84 -26.11 -24.75
N LEU A 329 4.81 -26.74 -24.17
CA LEU A 329 3.42 -26.58 -24.59
C LEU A 329 2.83 -25.26 -24.05
N VAL A 330 2.62 -24.29 -24.94
CA VAL A 330 2.02 -23.00 -24.61
C VAL A 330 0.96 -22.66 -25.65
N GLU A 331 -0.22 -22.28 -25.19
CA GLU A 331 -1.32 -21.82 -26.04
C GLU A 331 -1.57 -20.33 -25.82
N PHE A 332 -1.61 -19.56 -26.91
CA PHE A 332 -2.01 -18.16 -26.87
C PHE A 332 -3.51 -18.07 -27.11
N VAL A 333 -4.21 -17.46 -26.16
CA VAL A 333 -5.65 -17.25 -26.26
C VAL A 333 -5.91 -15.74 -26.26
N ALA A 334 -6.79 -15.29 -27.16
CA ALA A 334 -7.17 -13.88 -27.24
C ALA A 334 -7.89 -13.47 -25.95
N SER A 335 -7.54 -12.31 -25.40
CA SER A 335 -8.28 -11.71 -24.30
C SER A 335 -9.60 -11.15 -24.82
N ASN A 336 -10.70 -11.36 -24.08
CA ASN A 336 -11.97 -10.67 -24.32
C ASN A 336 -12.03 -9.31 -23.60
N THR A 337 -10.99 -8.95 -22.85
CA THR A 337 -10.89 -7.66 -22.17
C THR A 337 -10.53 -6.57 -23.18
N PRO A 338 -11.34 -5.51 -23.33
CA PRO A 338 -11.00 -4.39 -24.20
C PRO A 338 -9.65 -3.78 -23.80
N PRO A 339 -8.84 -3.29 -24.76
CA PRO A 339 -7.63 -2.56 -24.42
C PRO A 339 -7.97 -1.35 -23.54
N SER A 340 -7.23 -1.17 -22.44
CA SER A 340 -7.51 -0.07 -21.51
C SER A 340 -7.34 1.30 -22.17
N VAL A 341 -8.16 2.24 -21.75
CA VAL A 341 -8.11 3.65 -22.18
C VAL A 341 -6.82 4.32 -21.72
N PHE A 342 -6.24 3.87 -20.60
CA PHE A 342 -5.05 4.49 -19.99
C PHE A 342 -3.88 3.51 -19.94
N THR A 343 -2.66 4.02 -20.13
CA THR A 343 -1.46 3.20 -20.26
C THR A 343 -1.05 2.48 -18.98
N ASP A 344 -1.38 3.05 -17.82
CA ASP A 344 -1.05 2.54 -16.48
C ASP A 344 -2.24 1.82 -15.79
N VAL A 345 -3.30 1.54 -16.55
CA VAL A 345 -4.48 0.81 -16.07
C VAL A 345 -4.57 -0.60 -16.64
N ARG A 346 -3.80 -0.90 -17.70
CA ARG A 346 -3.73 -2.24 -18.27
C ARG A 346 -3.35 -3.28 -17.19
N GLY A 347 -4.19 -4.32 -17.09
CA GLY A 347 -4.20 -5.40 -16.09
C GLY A 347 -4.33 -4.95 -14.63
N HIS A 348 -4.66 -3.69 -14.37
CA HIS A 348 -4.96 -3.23 -13.02
C HIS A 348 -6.31 -3.85 -12.55
N TRP A 349 -6.45 -4.22 -11.28
CA TRP A 349 -7.66 -4.87 -10.76
C TRP A 349 -8.95 -4.07 -10.99
N ALA A 350 -8.80 -2.74 -11.07
CA ALA A 350 -9.89 -1.81 -11.31
C ALA A 350 -10.08 -1.43 -12.79
N GLN A 351 -9.33 -2.05 -13.73
CA GLN A 351 -9.34 -1.70 -15.15
C GLN A 351 -10.75 -1.61 -15.70
N ALA A 352 -11.55 -2.67 -15.52
CA ALA A 352 -12.91 -2.71 -16.05
C ALA A 352 -13.79 -1.56 -15.54
N TYR A 353 -13.69 -1.22 -14.25
CA TYR A 353 -14.41 -0.08 -13.67
C TYR A 353 -13.92 1.26 -14.24
N ILE A 354 -12.60 1.41 -14.35
CA ILE A 354 -11.96 2.65 -14.84
C ILE A 354 -12.32 2.89 -16.31
N ASP A 355 -12.11 1.89 -17.17
CA ASP A 355 -12.41 1.97 -18.60
C ASP A 355 -13.90 2.24 -18.82
N ALA A 356 -14.78 1.60 -18.06
CA ALA A 356 -16.22 1.78 -18.18
C ALA A 356 -16.69 3.18 -17.74
N LEU A 357 -16.09 3.76 -16.70
CA LEU A 357 -16.37 5.14 -16.28
C LEU A 357 -15.74 6.18 -17.22
N ALA A 358 -14.55 5.91 -17.76
CA ALA A 358 -13.86 6.79 -18.71
C ALA A 358 -14.63 6.88 -20.03
N THR A 359 -15.12 5.74 -20.55
CA THR A 359 -15.97 5.69 -21.75
C THR A 359 -17.26 6.49 -21.58
N ARG A 360 -17.78 6.58 -20.35
CA ARG A 360 -18.95 7.40 -19.99
C ARG A 360 -18.63 8.87 -19.75
N GLY A 361 -17.36 9.28 -19.83
CA GLY A 361 -16.91 10.65 -19.54
C GLY A 361 -17.06 11.06 -18.07
N ILE A 362 -17.17 10.09 -17.15
CA ILE A 362 -17.34 10.34 -15.71
C ILE A 362 -15.99 10.63 -15.05
N ILE A 363 -14.95 9.90 -15.47
CA ILE A 363 -13.57 10.09 -15.02
C ILE A 363 -12.66 10.37 -16.21
N ASN A 364 -11.57 11.09 -15.96
CA ASN A 364 -10.56 11.38 -16.96
C ASN A 364 -9.16 11.06 -16.41
N GLY A 365 -8.26 10.74 -17.33
CA GLY A 365 -6.83 10.61 -17.06
C GLY A 365 -6.09 11.94 -17.13
N PHE A 366 -4.78 11.85 -17.13
CA PHE A 366 -3.84 12.95 -17.24
C PHE A 366 -3.38 13.12 -18.70
N PRO A 367 -2.83 14.29 -19.07
CA PRO A 367 -2.36 14.56 -20.43
C PRO A 367 -1.26 13.60 -20.92
N ASP A 368 -0.56 12.92 -20.01
CA ASP A 368 0.47 11.93 -20.29
C ASP A 368 -0.10 10.54 -20.67
N GLY A 369 -1.42 10.39 -20.75
CA GLY A 369 -2.10 9.13 -21.08
C GLY A 369 -2.32 8.21 -19.87
N THR A 370 -1.95 8.64 -18.66
CA THR A 370 -2.11 7.86 -17.42
C THR A 370 -3.42 8.16 -16.70
N PHE A 371 -3.90 7.23 -15.90
CA PHE A 371 -4.98 7.44 -14.94
C PHE A 371 -4.47 7.62 -13.51
N ARG A 372 -3.33 7.04 -13.16
CA ARG A 372 -2.73 6.97 -11.81
C ARG A 372 -3.67 6.28 -10.82
N PRO A 373 -4.01 4.99 -11.03
CA PRO A 373 -5.04 4.29 -10.25
C PRO A 373 -4.77 4.27 -8.74
N ASP A 374 -3.52 4.21 -8.32
CA ASP A 374 -3.13 4.12 -6.90
C ASP A 374 -2.95 5.50 -6.22
N ALA A 375 -3.03 6.60 -6.97
CA ALA A 375 -2.92 7.93 -6.40
C ALA A 375 -4.15 8.27 -5.54
N PRO A 376 -3.99 9.00 -4.42
CA PRO A 376 -5.10 9.40 -3.57
C PRO A 376 -6.01 10.43 -4.27
N VAL A 377 -7.28 10.46 -3.88
CA VAL A 377 -8.29 11.39 -4.39
C VAL A 377 -8.56 12.52 -3.40
N THR A 378 -8.62 13.76 -3.86
CA THR A 378 -9.05 14.90 -3.02
C THR A 378 -10.58 14.99 -2.93
N ARG A 379 -11.10 15.61 -1.87
CA ARG A 379 -12.55 15.84 -1.72
C ARG A 379 -13.15 16.62 -2.88
N ALA A 380 -12.44 17.61 -3.44
CA ALA A 380 -12.89 18.35 -4.62
C ALA A 380 -12.95 17.47 -5.89
N GLN A 381 -11.94 16.62 -6.11
CA GLN A 381 -11.95 15.66 -7.22
C GLN A 381 -13.09 14.66 -7.08
N PHE A 382 -13.32 14.15 -5.87
CA PHE A 382 -14.44 13.25 -5.63
C PHE A 382 -15.80 13.94 -5.87
N ALA A 383 -15.99 15.19 -5.45
CA ALA A 383 -17.20 15.95 -5.74
C ALA A 383 -17.44 16.09 -7.26
N ALA A 384 -16.38 16.32 -8.05
CA ALA A 384 -16.48 16.36 -9.51
C ALA A 384 -16.91 15.01 -10.11
N ILE A 385 -16.38 13.90 -9.60
CA ILE A 385 -16.77 12.54 -10.01
C ILE A 385 -18.25 12.30 -9.68
N ILE A 386 -18.70 12.61 -8.47
CA ILE A 386 -20.12 12.48 -8.07
C ILE A 386 -21.03 13.32 -8.97
N ASN A 387 -20.65 14.58 -9.22
CA ASN A 387 -21.46 15.48 -10.06
C ASN A 387 -21.59 14.95 -11.49
N LYS A 388 -20.53 14.35 -12.05
CA LYS A 388 -20.55 13.71 -13.38
C LYS A 388 -21.31 12.39 -13.38
N ALA A 389 -21.17 11.57 -12.34
CA ALA A 389 -21.79 10.25 -12.27
C ALA A 389 -23.30 10.32 -12.05
N PHE A 390 -23.76 11.18 -11.13
CA PHE A 390 -25.14 11.15 -10.65
C PHE A 390 -25.96 12.40 -10.97
N THR A 391 -25.32 13.50 -11.40
CA THR A 391 -25.95 14.83 -11.58
C THR A 391 -26.94 15.16 -10.44
N PRO A 392 -26.46 15.26 -9.18
CA PRO A 392 -27.35 15.26 -8.02
C PRO A 392 -28.38 16.39 -8.02
N SER A 393 -29.66 16.04 -7.85
CA SER A 393 -30.73 17.03 -7.65
C SER A 393 -30.63 17.70 -6.28
N PRO A 394 -30.91 19.01 -6.14
CA PRO A 394 -30.88 19.69 -4.86
C PRO A 394 -31.92 19.16 -3.85
N LYS A 395 -31.45 18.70 -2.68
CA LYS A 395 -32.27 18.25 -1.53
C LYS A 395 -32.10 19.13 -0.29
N ARG A 396 -31.09 20.01 -0.27
CA ARG A 396 -30.89 21.05 0.74
C ARG A 396 -30.42 22.36 0.10
N SER A 397 -30.63 23.46 0.82
CA SER A 397 -30.19 24.80 0.39
C SER A 397 -28.69 24.86 0.16
N GLU A 398 -28.24 25.72 -0.74
CA GLU A 398 -26.81 25.98 -0.93
C GLU A 398 -26.18 26.70 0.27
N ILE A 399 -24.88 26.50 0.44
CA ILE A 399 -24.06 27.24 1.43
C ILE A 399 -22.75 27.64 0.77
N ASN A 400 -22.20 28.79 1.16
CA ASN A 400 -20.87 29.20 0.72
C ASN A 400 -19.84 28.65 1.71
N PHE A 401 -18.98 27.74 1.24
CA PHE A 401 -17.87 27.26 2.05
C PHE A 401 -16.75 28.31 2.11
N VAL A 402 -16.27 28.62 3.32
CA VAL A 402 -15.31 29.72 3.54
C VAL A 402 -13.94 29.45 2.93
N ASP A 403 -13.60 28.18 2.70
CA ASP A 403 -12.35 27.70 2.11
C ASP A 403 -12.49 27.30 0.63
N VAL A 404 -13.65 27.57 0.01
CA VAL A 404 -13.87 27.37 -1.44
C VAL A 404 -14.07 28.73 -2.09
N ARG A 405 -13.01 29.21 -2.75
CA ARG A 405 -13.04 30.48 -3.48
C ARG A 405 -14.08 30.46 -4.60
N SER A 406 -14.61 31.63 -4.94
CA SER A 406 -15.60 31.78 -6.02
C SER A 406 -15.11 31.31 -7.39
N ASP A 407 -13.81 31.41 -7.64
CA ASP A 407 -13.10 31.00 -8.85
C ASP A 407 -12.51 29.57 -8.77
N PHE A 408 -12.75 28.85 -7.67
CA PHE A 408 -12.24 27.49 -7.52
C PHE A 408 -12.90 26.55 -8.54
N TRP A 409 -12.07 25.83 -9.32
CA TRP A 409 -12.51 24.97 -10.43
C TRP A 409 -13.62 23.97 -10.03
N GLY A 410 -13.55 23.45 -8.81
CA GLY A 410 -14.48 22.44 -8.29
C GLY A 410 -15.73 23.03 -7.64
N ARG A 411 -15.89 24.35 -7.54
CA ARG A 411 -16.94 25.00 -6.74
C ARG A 411 -18.35 24.51 -7.09
N GLN A 412 -18.69 24.46 -8.39
CA GLN A 412 -20.02 24.01 -8.81
C GLN A 412 -20.26 22.53 -8.48
N ALA A 413 -19.25 21.68 -8.68
CA ALA A 413 -19.36 20.26 -8.35
C ALA A 413 -19.51 20.04 -6.84
N ILE A 414 -18.77 20.79 -6.02
CA ILE A 414 -18.89 20.81 -4.56
C ILE A 414 -20.31 21.23 -4.16
N GLN A 415 -20.83 22.30 -4.76
CA GLN A 415 -22.16 22.79 -4.46
C GLN A 415 -23.26 21.77 -4.80
N SER A 416 -23.16 21.15 -5.97
CA SER A 416 -24.08 20.11 -6.44
C SER A 416 -24.04 18.87 -5.55
N ALA A 417 -22.85 18.33 -5.28
CA ALA A 417 -22.68 17.18 -4.39
C ALA A 417 -23.14 17.48 -2.96
N TYR A 418 -22.97 18.72 -2.50
CA TYR A 418 -23.52 19.17 -1.23
C TYR A 418 -25.05 19.16 -1.25
N GLN A 419 -25.68 19.86 -2.19
CA GLN A 419 -27.15 19.97 -2.23
C GLN A 419 -27.82 18.61 -2.42
N GLY A 420 -27.22 17.72 -3.20
CA GLY A 420 -27.70 16.35 -3.40
C GLY A 420 -27.42 15.39 -2.24
N GLN A 421 -26.89 15.87 -1.11
CA GLN A 421 -26.57 15.09 0.09
C GLN A 421 -25.52 13.97 -0.09
N PHE A 422 -24.76 14.00 -1.19
CA PHE A 422 -23.61 13.11 -1.35
C PHE A 422 -22.45 13.55 -0.45
N LEU A 423 -22.14 14.83 -0.37
CA LEU A 423 -21.01 15.33 0.44
C LEU A 423 -21.46 16.38 1.44
N SER A 424 -20.91 16.36 2.65
CA SER A 424 -21.15 17.42 3.65
C SER A 424 -19.86 18.16 3.98
N GLY A 425 -20.00 19.39 4.49
CA GLY A 425 -18.89 20.16 5.05
C GLY A 425 -18.60 19.81 6.50
N TYR A 426 -17.56 20.44 7.02
CA TYR A 426 -17.09 20.40 8.39
C TYR A 426 -17.59 21.61 9.19
N PRO A 427 -17.49 21.56 10.54
CA PRO A 427 -17.77 22.72 11.39
C PRO A 427 -17.03 23.98 10.92
N GLY A 428 -17.68 25.14 11.04
CA GLY A 428 -17.12 26.41 10.56
C GLY A 428 -17.32 26.67 9.06
N GLN A 429 -18.26 25.97 8.41
CA GLN A 429 -18.53 26.10 6.96
C GLN A 429 -17.31 25.80 6.09
N LEU A 430 -16.52 24.80 6.48
CA LEU A 430 -15.35 24.34 5.73
C LEU A 430 -15.70 23.15 4.84
N PHE A 431 -15.19 23.10 3.62
CA PHE A 431 -15.30 21.93 2.75
C PHE A 431 -14.03 21.08 2.73
N GLN A 432 -12.86 21.70 2.91
CA GLN A 432 -11.52 21.13 2.79
C GLN A 432 -11.27 20.51 1.41
N PRO A 433 -11.28 21.31 0.32
CA PRO A 433 -11.24 20.80 -1.06
C PRO A 433 -10.01 19.95 -1.39
N GLU A 434 -8.86 20.29 -0.83
CA GLU A 434 -7.56 19.62 -1.08
C GLU A 434 -7.28 18.44 -0.13
N GLN A 435 -8.15 18.19 0.85
CA GLN A 435 -7.98 17.05 1.74
C GLN A 435 -8.17 15.75 0.95
N ARG A 436 -7.24 14.81 1.12
CA ARG A 436 -7.33 13.45 0.58
C ARG A 436 -8.45 12.71 1.31
N ILE A 437 -9.43 12.20 0.56
CA ILE A 437 -10.67 11.69 1.15
C ILE A 437 -10.44 10.30 1.75
N PRO A 438 -10.82 10.06 3.02
CA PRO A 438 -10.79 8.72 3.60
C PRO A 438 -11.78 7.78 2.91
N ARG A 439 -11.41 6.51 2.80
CA ARG A 439 -12.16 5.44 2.14
C ARG A 439 -13.58 5.30 2.71
N VAL A 440 -13.74 5.41 4.03
CA VAL A 440 -15.05 5.41 4.71
C VAL A 440 -15.95 6.57 4.27
N GLN A 441 -15.40 7.75 4.02
CA GLN A 441 -16.19 8.92 3.60
C GLN A 441 -16.70 8.77 2.17
N VAL A 442 -15.95 8.11 1.29
CA VAL A 442 -16.43 7.79 -0.07
C VAL A 442 -17.66 6.89 0.00
N VAL A 443 -17.62 5.82 0.80
CA VAL A 443 -18.74 4.88 0.92
C VAL A 443 -19.95 5.56 1.59
N VAL A 444 -19.75 6.32 2.66
CA VAL A 444 -20.83 7.08 3.32
C VAL A 444 -21.45 8.09 2.37
N SER A 445 -20.64 8.74 1.54
CA SER A 445 -21.12 9.69 0.53
C SER A 445 -22.08 9.02 -0.46
N LEU A 446 -21.69 7.88 -1.01
CA LEU A 446 -22.51 7.11 -1.94
C LEU A 446 -23.79 6.59 -1.28
N ALA A 447 -23.68 6.03 -0.07
CA ALA A 447 -24.84 5.55 0.67
C ALA A 447 -25.83 6.67 0.99
N SER A 448 -25.34 7.84 1.40
CA SER A 448 -26.19 9.00 1.72
C SER A 448 -26.88 9.57 0.48
N GLY A 449 -26.12 9.80 -0.59
CA GLY A 449 -26.67 10.37 -1.83
C GLY A 449 -27.70 9.47 -2.51
N LEU A 450 -27.49 8.15 -2.43
CA LEU A 450 -28.41 7.12 -2.92
C LEU A 450 -29.50 6.71 -1.91
N GLU A 451 -29.54 7.36 -0.75
CA GLU A 451 -30.54 7.12 0.32
C GLU A 451 -30.59 5.66 0.79
N LEU A 452 -29.43 5.00 0.86
CA LEU A 452 -29.32 3.63 1.32
C LEU A 452 -29.45 3.57 2.84
N SER A 453 -30.27 2.63 3.31
CA SER A 453 -30.44 2.37 4.73
C SER A 453 -30.60 0.87 4.98
N THR A 454 -30.28 0.43 6.19
CA THR A 454 -30.48 -0.95 6.61
C THR A 454 -30.64 -1.02 8.13
N ASN A 455 -31.44 -1.99 8.59
CA ASN A 455 -31.54 -2.35 10.01
C ASN A 455 -30.53 -3.46 10.38
N GLU A 456 -29.93 -4.12 9.39
CA GLU A 456 -28.98 -5.21 9.57
C GLU A 456 -27.54 -4.69 9.64
N VAL A 457 -27.22 -3.94 10.70
CA VAL A 457 -25.86 -3.39 10.88
C VAL A 457 -24.80 -4.47 11.08
N GLY A 458 -25.19 -5.67 11.54
CA GLY A 458 -24.30 -6.81 11.75
C GLY A 458 -23.60 -7.33 10.48
N THR A 459 -24.06 -6.92 9.29
CA THR A 459 -23.36 -7.15 8.01
C THR A 459 -21.89 -6.72 8.09
N ILE A 460 -21.54 -5.67 8.84
CA ILE A 460 -20.12 -5.22 8.95
C ILE A 460 -19.18 -6.26 9.58
N ASN A 461 -19.69 -7.27 10.30
CA ASN A 461 -18.86 -8.27 11.00
C ASN A 461 -18.04 -9.16 10.05
N ARG A 462 -18.30 -9.11 8.74
CA ARG A 462 -17.44 -9.74 7.74
C ARG A 462 -16.06 -9.08 7.65
N TYR A 463 -15.95 -7.81 8.04
CA TYR A 463 -14.69 -7.08 7.94
C TYR A 463 -13.82 -7.43 9.14
N GLN A 464 -12.60 -7.91 8.89
CA GLN A 464 -11.62 -8.20 9.94
C GLN A 464 -11.26 -6.93 10.74
N ASP A 465 -11.36 -5.77 10.10
CA ASP A 465 -11.09 -4.45 10.66
C ASP A 465 -12.37 -3.66 10.98
N ALA A 466 -13.49 -4.35 11.21
CA ALA A 466 -14.78 -3.72 11.54
C ALA A 466 -14.69 -2.78 12.75
N SER A 467 -13.81 -3.05 13.71
CA SER A 467 -13.57 -2.21 14.90
C SER A 467 -12.99 -0.82 14.56
N GLN A 468 -12.42 -0.64 13.36
CA GLN A 468 -11.90 0.64 12.90
C GLN A 468 -12.97 1.52 12.23
N ILE A 469 -14.17 0.98 11.98
CA ILE A 469 -15.27 1.72 11.36
C ILE A 469 -15.83 2.71 12.40
N PRO A 470 -15.83 4.03 12.12
CA PRO A 470 -16.41 5.00 13.03
C PRO A 470 -17.91 4.75 13.25
N ASN A 471 -18.39 4.93 14.48
CA ASN A 471 -19.80 4.69 14.84
C ASN A 471 -20.80 5.42 13.92
N TRP A 472 -20.47 6.64 13.48
CA TRP A 472 -21.31 7.43 12.57
C TRP A 472 -21.42 6.84 11.16
N ALA A 473 -20.49 5.97 10.76
CA ALA A 473 -20.43 5.35 9.44
C ALA A 473 -21.06 3.94 9.40
N VAL A 474 -21.27 3.28 10.55
CA VAL A 474 -21.70 1.88 10.65
C VAL A 474 -22.92 1.56 9.78
N GLY A 475 -23.99 2.36 9.90
CA GLY A 475 -25.22 2.13 9.13
C GLY A 475 -25.02 2.28 7.62
N ALA A 476 -24.24 3.28 7.20
CA ALA A 476 -23.95 3.54 5.79
C ALA A 476 -23.06 2.45 5.18
N ILE A 477 -22.03 1.99 5.91
CA ILE A 477 -21.19 0.87 5.47
C ILE A 477 -22.03 -0.39 5.33
N ALA A 478 -22.82 -0.75 6.35
CA ALA A 478 -23.69 -1.91 6.29
C ALA A 478 -24.66 -1.85 5.10
N ALA A 479 -25.29 -0.69 4.86
CA ALA A 479 -26.20 -0.50 3.74
C ALA A 479 -25.47 -0.65 2.39
N ALA A 480 -24.31 -0.02 2.23
CA ALA A 480 -23.51 -0.12 1.01
C ALA A 480 -23.02 -1.56 0.75
N THR A 481 -22.62 -2.29 1.78
CA THR A 481 -22.22 -3.70 1.63
C THR A 481 -23.39 -4.55 1.13
N ARG A 482 -24.58 -4.42 1.72
CA ARG A 482 -25.77 -5.18 1.29
C ARG A 482 -26.18 -4.93 -0.16
N GLN A 483 -25.82 -3.74 -0.66
CA GLN A 483 -26.10 -3.34 -2.04
C GLN A 483 -24.95 -3.66 -2.99
N ASN A 484 -23.97 -4.47 -2.57
CA ASN A 484 -22.79 -4.86 -3.37
C ASN A 484 -21.95 -3.68 -3.87
N ILE A 485 -21.99 -2.53 -3.17
CA ILE A 485 -21.24 -1.33 -3.56
C ILE A 485 -19.76 -1.43 -3.18
N ILE A 486 -19.46 -2.16 -2.10
CA ILE A 486 -18.10 -2.23 -1.57
C ILE A 486 -17.28 -3.25 -2.35
N VAL A 487 -16.23 -2.74 -3.00
CA VAL A 487 -15.16 -3.52 -3.64
C VAL A 487 -13.87 -3.38 -2.83
N ASN A 488 -13.40 -4.50 -2.27
CA ASN A 488 -12.19 -4.56 -1.45
C ASN A 488 -11.12 -5.39 -2.18
N TYR A 489 -10.20 -4.67 -2.79
CA TYR A 489 -8.98 -5.25 -3.32
C TYR A 489 -7.83 -4.97 -2.35
N PRO A 490 -6.91 -5.92 -2.13
CA PRO A 490 -6.90 -7.29 -2.65
C PRO A 490 -7.64 -8.29 -1.74
N VAL A 491 -7.89 -7.92 -0.49
CA VAL A 491 -8.52 -8.77 0.53
C VAL A 491 -9.97 -8.35 0.71
N ALA A 492 -10.91 -9.14 0.18
CA ALA A 492 -12.34 -8.80 0.15
C ALA A 492 -12.93 -8.48 1.54
N ASN A 493 -12.45 -9.17 2.58
CA ASN A 493 -12.94 -9.03 3.95
C ASN A 493 -12.16 -8.00 4.80
N ARG A 494 -11.43 -7.04 4.19
CA ARG A 494 -10.76 -5.94 4.89
C ARG A 494 -11.09 -4.59 4.24
N LEU A 495 -11.70 -3.67 4.98
CA LEU A 495 -12.24 -2.41 4.45
C LEU A 495 -11.20 -1.28 4.37
N ASN A 496 -10.27 -1.22 5.32
CA ASN A 496 -9.32 -0.14 5.59
C ASN A 496 -10.00 1.24 5.68
N PRO A 497 -10.98 1.43 6.58
CA PRO A 497 -11.93 2.56 6.53
C PRO A 497 -11.25 3.95 6.64
N ASN A 498 -10.17 4.05 7.42
CA ASN A 498 -9.54 5.33 7.75
C ASN A 498 -8.37 5.69 6.82
N ARG A 499 -7.98 4.81 5.89
CA ARG A 499 -6.96 5.10 4.89
C ARG A 499 -7.51 6.04 3.82
N GLU A 500 -6.65 6.86 3.21
CA GLU A 500 -6.96 7.61 1.99
C GLU A 500 -7.46 6.66 0.88
N ALA A 501 -8.50 7.07 0.16
CA ALA A 501 -9.04 6.33 -0.98
C ALA A 501 -8.20 6.61 -2.24
N THR A 502 -7.87 5.55 -2.98
CA THR A 502 -7.20 5.70 -4.29
C THR A 502 -8.20 5.98 -5.41
N ARG A 503 -7.70 6.43 -6.56
CA ARG A 503 -8.52 6.69 -7.76
C ARG A 503 -9.21 5.43 -8.29
N ALA A 504 -8.52 4.29 -8.27
CA ALA A 504 -9.08 2.99 -8.63
C ALA A 504 -10.25 2.58 -7.73
N GLU A 505 -10.13 2.87 -6.44
CA GLU A 505 -11.13 2.53 -5.45
C GLU A 505 -12.37 3.38 -5.56
N VAL A 506 -12.19 4.69 -5.74
CA VAL A 506 -13.29 5.61 -6.04
C VAL A 506 -13.99 5.18 -7.34
N ALA A 507 -13.24 4.80 -8.37
CA ALA A 507 -13.83 4.30 -9.63
C ALA A 507 -14.67 3.02 -9.39
N ALA A 508 -14.15 2.04 -8.66
CA ALA A 508 -14.87 0.80 -8.36
C ALA A 508 -16.16 1.06 -7.55
N PHE A 509 -16.09 1.86 -6.49
CA PHE A 509 -17.25 2.19 -5.66
C PHE A 509 -18.31 2.99 -6.42
N VAL A 510 -17.90 3.99 -7.20
CA VAL A 510 -18.82 4.79 -8.03
C VAL A 510 -19.47 3.93 -9.10
N TYR A 511 -18.72 3.03 -9.75
CA TYR A 511 -19.29 2.12 -10.74
C TYR A 511 -20.35 1.20 -10.12
N GLN A 512 -20.05 0.56 -8.98
CA GLN A 512 -21.04 -0.29 -8.31
C GLN A 512 -22.26 0.50 -7.83
N ALA A 513 -22.07 1.75 -7.39
CA ALA A 513 -23.17 2.64 -7.06
C ALA A 513 -24.06 2.96 -8.29
N LEU A 514 -23.49 3.10 -9.49
CA LEU A 514 -24.24 3.22 -10.74
C LEU A 514 -24.98 1.93 -11.10
N VAL A 515 -24.36 0.75 -10.89
CA VAL A 515 -25.04 -0.55 -11.07
C VAL A 515 -26.25 -0.65 -10.17
N ARG A 516 -26.11 -0.32 -8.88
CA ARG A 516 -27.24 -0.25 -7.93
C ARG A 516 -28.30 0.75 -8.37
N ALA A 517 -27.92 1.86 -8.97
CA ALA A 517 -28.85 2.88 -9.46
C ALA A 517 -29.56 2.46 -10.77
N GLY A 518 -29.23 1.31 -11.35
CA GLY A 518 -29.77 0.86 -12.65
C GLY A 518 -29.19 1.63 -13.83
N GLN A 519 -28.02 2.26 -13.66
CA GLN A 519 -27.37 3.12 -14.64
C GLN A 519 -26.15 2.47 -15.31
N ALA A 520 -25.77 1.27 -14.88
CA ALA A 520 -24.68 0.49 -15.46
C ALA A 520 -24.93 -1.02 -15.31
N ASP A 521 -24.34 -1.80 -16.22
CA ASP A 521 -24.39 -3.26 -16.14
C ASP A 521 -23.39 -3.79 -15.09
N PRO A 522 -23.71 -4.88 -14.37
CA PRO A 522 -22.79 -5.47 -13.40
C PRO A 522 -21.47 -5.91 -14.04
N ILE A 523 -20.36 -5.58 -13.39
CA ILE A 523 -19.04 -6.15 -13.70
C ILE A 523 -18.75 -7.24 -12.67
N PRO A 524 -18.56 -8.52 -13.08
CA PRO A 524 -18.16 -9.57 -12.17
C PRO A 524 -16.81 -9.27 -11.53
N SER A 525 -16.70 -9.44 -10.21
CA SER A 525 -15.43 -9.27 -9.51
C SER A 525 -15.42 -10.05 -8.20
N PRO A 526 -14.37 -10.83 -7.92
CA PRO A 526 -14.24 -11.57 -6.65
C PRO A 526 -14.00 -10.64 -5.45
N TYR A 527 -13.74 -9.35 -5.71
CA TYR A 527 -13.49 -8.33 -4.71
C TYR A 527 -14.77 -7.61 -4.25
N ILE A 528 -15.92 -7.87 -4.89
CA ILE A 528 -17.22 -7.36 -4.45
C ILE A 528 -17.61 -8.07 -3.15
N VAL A 529 -17.95 -7.29 -2.14
CA VAL A 529 -18.32 -7.81 -0.82
C VAL A 529 -19.83 -8.00 -0.73
N SER A 530 -20.29 -9.24 -0.89
CA SER A 530 -21.71 -9.59 -0.86
C SER A 530 -22.27 -9.80 0.56
N PRO A 531 -23.53 -9.42 0.87
CA PRO A 531 -24.24 -9.58 2.15
C PRO A 531 -24.18 -10.98 2.76
#